data_AF-A0AAE6T9E9-F1
#
_entry.id   AF-A0AAE6T9E9-F1
#
_cell.length_a   1.000
_cell.length_b   1.000
_cell.length_c   1.000
_cell.angle_alpha   90.00
_cell.angle_beta   90.00
_cell.angle_gamma   90.00
#
_symmetry.space_group_name_H-M   'P 1'
#
loop_
_entity.id
_entity.type
_entity.pdbx_description
1 polymer ?
#
loop_
_entity_poly.entity_id
_entity_poly.type
_entity_poly.pdbx_seq_one_letter_code
_entity_poly.pdbx_strand_id
1 'polypeptide(L)' 'MIGVNLDGLASSFTWEYDETSGFLNRLTYPNGMVRRNIYHPKLNLVASIGYEKQGNGGMAAGHEYQYDALTRPVQRRDS' A
#
# COMPACT_ATOMS: atom_id res chain seq x y z
N MET A 1 4.47 3.67 13.83
CA MET A 1 5.39 3.14 12.80
C MET A 1 6.22 2.01 13.39
N ILE A 2 6.27 0.86 12.72
CA ILE A 2 7.03 -0.35 13.10
C ILE A 2 8.09 -0.58 12.02
N GLY A 3 9.21 -1.24 12.34
CA GLY A 3 10.21 -1.58 11.32
C GLY A 3 11.05 -2.80 11.66
N VAL A 4 11.64 -3.38 10.62
CA VAL A 4 12.61 -4.48 10.71
C VAL A 4 13.77 -4.24 9.75
N ASN A 5 14.98 -4.46 10.22
CA ASN A 5 16.17 -4.51 9.38
C ASN A 5 16.54 -5.97 9.15
N LEU A 6 16.89 -6.33 7.91
CA LEU A 6 17.42 -7.65 7.59
C LEU A 6 18.91 -7.51 7.32
N ASP A 7 19.70 -8.48 7.80
CA ASP A 7 21.14 -8.46 7.62
C ASP A 7 21.52 -8.27 6.14
N GLY A 8 22.43 -7.33 5.90
CA GLY A 8 22.90 -6.97 4.55
C GLY A 8 22.10 -5.89 3.82
N LEU A 9 21.08 -5.29 4.45
CA LEU A 9 20.35 -4.15 3.87
C LEU A 9 20.80 -2.80 4.46
N ALA A 10 21.07 -1.84 3.57
CA ALA A 10 21.45 -0.47 3.95
C ALA A 10 20.31 0.32 4.63
N SER A 11 19.07 -0.15 4.53
CA SER A 11 17.89 0.50 5.11
C SER A 11 16.85 -0.54 5.51
N SER A 12 16.04 -0.20 6.50
CA SER A 12 15.02 -1.09 7.06
C SER A 12 13.72 -1.04 6.26
N PHE A 13 12.90 -2.07 6.39
CA PHE A 13 11.48 -1.97 6.09
C PHE A 13 10.80 -1.20 7.22
N THR A 14 9.86 -0.30 6.89
CA THR A 14 8.99 0.34 7.89
C THR A 14 7.55 0.31 7.45
N TRP A 15 6.62 0.17 8.39
CA TRP A 15 5.20 0.16 8.09
C TRP A 15 4.35 0.77 9.19
N GLU A 16 3.13 1.11 8.82
CA GLU A 16 2.12 1.64 9.73
C GLU A 16 0.74 1.10 9.36
N TYR A 17 -0.04 0.85 10.40
CA TYR A 17 -1.43 0.48 10.31
C TYR A 17 -2.28 1.71 10.58
N ASP A 18 -3.44 1.78 9.92
CA ASP A 18 -4.49 2.72 10.27
C ASP A 18 -5.03 2.37 11.67
N GLU A 19 -5.11 3.36 12.57
CA GLU A 19 -5.44 3.12 13.98
C GLU A 19 -6.89 2.68 14.20
N THR A 20 -7.80 3.07 13.29
CA THR A 20 -9.23 2.77 13.43
C THR A 20 -9.57 1.40 12.86
N SER A 21 -9.08 1.08 11.66
CA SER A 21 -9.36 -0.18 10.96
C SER A 21 -8.36 -1.29 11.26
N GLY A 22 -7.16 -0.96 11.73
CA GLY A 22 -6.05 -1.89 11.90
C GLY A 22 -5.41 -2.35 10.57
N PHE A 23 -5.80 -1.76 9.44
CA PHE A 23 -5.28 -2.16 8.13
C PHE A 23 -3.95 -1.51 7.79
N LEU A 24 -3.10 -2.21 7.03
CA LEU A 24 -1.79 -1.72 6.62
C LEU A 24 -1.95 -0.53 5.65
N ASN A 25 -1.69 0.68 6.14
CA ASN A 25 -1.85 1.90 5.36
C ASN A 25 -0.63 2.18 4.48
N ARG A 26 0.58 2.06 5.05
CA ARG A 26 1.83 2.44 4.37
C ARG A 26 2.96 1.48 4.71
N LEU A 27 3.77 1.16 3.70
CA LEU A 27 4.96 0.32 3.77
C LEU A 27 6.10 0.97 3.00
N THR A 28 7.21 1.28 3.68
CA THR A 28 8.46 1.75 3.09
C THR A 28 9.39 0.56 2.89
N TYR A 29 9.87 0.41 1.67
CA TYR A 29 10.88 -0.56 1.31
C TYR A 29 12.29 0.01 1.54
N PRO A 30 13.30 -0.85 1.78
CA PRO A 30 14.71 -0.46 1.90
C PRO A 30 15.26 0.36 0.74
N ASN A 31 14.73 0.17 -0.47
CA ASN A 31 15.13 0.90 -1.67
C ASN A 31 14.48 2.30 -1.77
N GLY A 32 13.79 2.76 -0.72
CA GLY A 32 13.09 4.03 -0.71
C GLY A 32 11.75 4.01 -1.45
N MET A 33 11.28 2.87 -1.97
CA MET A 33 9.93 2.81 -2.52
C MET A 33 8.91 2.84 -1.37
N VAL A 34 7.79 3.52 -1.58
CA VAL A 34 6.69 3.60 -0.63
C VAL A 34 5.46 2.98 -1.27
N ARG A 35 4.89 1.96 -0.64
CA ARG A 35 3.56 1.46 -0.98
C ARG A 35 2.52 2.06 -0.05
N ARG A 36 1.43 2.57 -0.61
CA ARG A 36 0.24 3.01 0.11
C ARG A 36 -0.96 2.18 -0.30
N ASN A 37 -1.75 1.73 0.68
CA ASN A 37 -3.01 1.06 0.42
C ASN A 37 -4.16 1.99 0.84
N ILE A 38 -5.16 2.12 -0.03
CA ILE A 38 -6.45 2.71 0.30
C ILE A 38 -7.45 1.56 0.36
N TYR A 39 -8.24 1.49 1.42
CA TYR A 39 -9.22 0.43 1.62
C TYR A 39 -10.62 0.89 1.23
N HIS A 40 -11.45 -0.07 0.83
CA HIS A 40 -12.83 0.18 0.49
C HIS A 40 -13.61 0.63 1.74
N PRO A 41 -14.45 1.68 1.68
CA PRO A 41 -15.04 2.30 2.87
C PRO A 41 -16.00 1.40 3.67
N LYS A 42 -16.50 0.33 3.05
CA LYS A 42 -17.46 -0.61 3.66
C LYS A 42 -17.01 -2.07 3.63
N LEU A 43 -15.98 -2.38 2.86
CA LEU A 43 -15.53 -3.76 2.65
C LEU A 43 -14.12 -3.85 3.22
N ASN A 44 -13.80 -4.95 3.88
CA ASN A 44 -12.45 -5.21 4.39
C ASN A 44 -11.49 -5.62 3.26
N LEU A 45 -11.49 -4.83 2.17
CA LEU A 45 -10.79 -5.09 0.91
C LEU A 45 -10.04 -3.83 0.48
N VAL A 46 -8.93 -4.03 -0.23
CA VAL A 46 -8.14 -2.93 -0.78
C VAL A 46 -8.84 -2.34 -2.00
N ALA A 47 -8.97 -1.01 -2.07
CA ALA A 47 -9.52 -0.30 -3.21
C ALA A 47 -8.42 0.25 -4.13
N SER A 48 -7.27 0.63 -3.58
CA SER A 48 -6.11 1.07 -4.36
C SER A 48 -4.79 0.71 -3.69
N ILE A 49 -3.78 0.41 -4.50
CA ILE A 49 -2.38 0.24 -4.11
C ILE A 49 -1.55 1.18 -4.97
N GLY A 50 -0.94 2.18 -4.34
CA GLY A 50 0.00 3.10 -5.00
C GLY A 50 1.43 2.79 -4.60
N TYR A 51 2.36 2.87 -5.56
CA TYR A 51 3.79 2.81 -5.35
C TYR A 51 4.42 4.15 -5.73
N GLU A 52 5.11 4.78 -4.78
CA GLU A 52 5.73 6.09 -4.94
C GLU A 52 7.25 5.98 -4.72
N LYS A 53 8.04 6.73 -5.49
CA LYS A 53 9.47 6.90 -5.21
C LYS A 53 9.65 7.92 -4.07
N GLN A 54 10.43 7.58 -3.05
CA GLN A 54 10.79 8.52 -1.97
C GLN A 54 11.50 9.76 -2.54
N GLY A 55 11.14 10.93 -2.02
CA GLY A 55 11.76 12.21 -2.33
C GLY A 55 11.06 13.04 -3.42
N ASN A 56 10.59 12.42 -4.51
CA ASN A 56 9.95 13.16 -5.62
C ASN A 56 8.42 13.00 -5.70
N GLY A 57 7.81 12.10 -4.91
CA GLY A 57 6.35 11.85 -4.97
C GLY A 57 5.88 11.28 -6.31
N GLY A 58 6.79 10.95 -7.22
CA GLY A 58 6.48 10.38 -8.52
C GLY A 58 5.92 8.98 -8.35
N MET A 59 4.71 8.78 -8.86
CA MET A 59 4.05 7.49 -8.96
C MET A 59 4.89 6.56 -9.84
N ALA A 60 5.30 5.43 -9.28
CA ALA A 60 6.05 4.38 -9.97
C ALA A 60 5.09 3.35 -10.59
N ALA A 61 3.99 3.07 -9.90
CA ALA A 61 2.89 2.24 -10.36
C ALA A 61 1.66 2.47 -9.48
N GLY A 62 0.48 2.16 -9.99
CA GLY A 62 -0.73 2.04 -9.18
C GLY A 62 -1.71 1.02 -9.71
N HIS A 63 -2.48 0.47 -8.79
CA HIS A 63 -3.52 -0.52 -9.04
C HIS A 63 -4.80 -0.09 -8.32
N GLU A 64 -5.90 0.00 -9.05
CA GLU A 64 -7.22 0.27 -8.48
C GLU A 64 -8.17 -0.89 -8.74
N TYR A 65 -9.01 -1.20 -7.75
CA TYR A 65 -9.94 -2.32 -7.77
C TYR A 65 -11.36 -1.83 -7.49
N GLN A 66 -12.32 -2.35 -8.26
CA GLN A 66 -13.75 -2.19 -8.00
C GLN A 66 -14.37 -3.55 -7.75
N TYR A 67 -15.36 -3.58 -6.87
CA TYR A 67 -16.02 -4.80 -6.41
C TYR A 67 -17.53 -4.71 -6.61
N ASP A 68 -18.15 -5.84 -6.94
CA ASP A 68 -19.60 -5.95 -6.93
C ASP A 68 -20.16 -6.23 -5.52
N ALA A 69 -21.49 -6.36 -5.42
CA ALA A 69 -22.20 -6.64 -4.18
C ALA A 69 -21.82 -8.00 -3.54
N LEU A 70 -21.23 -8.91 -4.30
CA LEU A 70 -20.75 -10.21 -3.82
C LEU A 70 -19.24 -10.20 -3.57
N THR A 71 -18.65 -9.00 -3.43
CA THR A 71 -17.23 -8.76 -3.14
C THR A 71 -16.26 -9.31 -4.18
N ARG A 72 -16.74 -9.59 -5.39
CA ARG A 72 -15.90 -10.06 -6.50
C ARG A 72 -15.27 -8.87 -7.21
N PRO A 73 -13.98 -8.91 -7.57
CA PRO A 73 -13.37 -7.86 -8.37
C PRO A 73 -13.99 -7.85 -9.77
N VAL A 74 -14.51 -6.70 -10.19
CA VAL A 74 -15.16 -6.50 -11.50
C VAL A 74 -14.36 -5.58 -12.42
N GLN A 75 -13.47 -4.76 -11.86
CA GLN A 75 -12.56 -3.92 -12.63
C GLN A 75 -11.22 -3.82 -11.93
N ARG A 76 -10.16 -3.83 -12.75
CA ARG A 76 -8.81 -3.42 -12.37
C ARG A 76 -8.34 -2.31 -13.31
N ARG A 77 -7.75 -1.26 -12.76
CA ARG A 77 -7.06 -0.22 -13.54
C ARG A 77 -5.63 -0.12 -13.05
N ASP A 78 -4.70 -0.07 -14.00
CA ASP A 78 -3.28 0.08 -13.73
C ASP A 78 -2.80 1.43 -14.28
N SER A 79 -1.83 2.04 -13.60
CA SER A 79 -1.20 3.34 -13.96
C SER A 79 0.29 3.33 -13.65
#